data_AF-A0A2W6RN05-F1
#
_entry.id   AF-A0A2W6RN05-F1
#
_cell.length_a   1.000
_cell.length_b   1.000
_cell.length_c   1.000
_cell.angle_alpha   90.00
_cell.angle_beta   90.00
_cell.angle_gamma   90.00
#
_symmetry.space_group_name_H-M   'P 1'
#
loop_
_entity.id
_entity.type
_entity.pdbx_description
1 polymer ?
#
loop_
_entity_poly.entity_id
_entity_poly.type
_entity_poly.pdbx_seq_one_letter_code
_entity_poly.pdbx_strand_id
1 'polypeptide(L)'
;MTVRGLSLTAAAQAYAKAKIAVFPLRAKSKAPYGRTVGLHMASHDPVLTASRWAGTAQLPLKPIEALREDARKGGRTPTDAELLRPVTAGAHSNVAIATGAPAGFWVLDLDGPEAMAWLAAKEAEHGPLPITPTSLTARGEHRCFAWCPKSSSEPIIRNRSRLDKAPVDVRGQDGYILAPPSIHPGDAEKGVAPGYVYRWAEGRSPEDLPFAVAPDWLILLVKPAPPAPVKPMTPRAPAAGRASRFGEIILDRVCAAIASARVGTRDTVLFRESVGIGALVAGGEIEDAYGRAALENAGRVHVPDAMTEAQLIRQVDRAMAWGAQYPRKADPSRRTGETRERRADLPVRGHHAAQRALDAAAYWAEASSADTAMVRRWMRDLALDPDGVPGALGRMRFHPEAPDRDGELKPMLLAPMTVDGGGPVDVLALFDLTQRETRVCGFMGQALHGRALALTALDGPGPIVVGLDFADAWVVASSMARSGRVRAVACLNLTAFSGGVMMDRFGRVDPVSPRADPERAPWRIPLAFLDQGVTEVGFAVRRDLITAPLKFRGVVGGTAETRLRGDEAAAYFTSLTVQAWERLALPEGVSLRLRPLTATMGVSFHDQQQRAAAGVSGAADNGVRQ
;
A
#
# COMPACT_ATOMS: atom_id res chain seq x y z
N MET A 1 39.46 -13.14 18.77
CA MET A 1 39.99 -11.81 18.42
C MET A 1 38.91 -10.78 18.70
N THR A 2 38.97 -10.19 19.89
CA THR A 2 38.19 -9.02 20.29
C THR A 2 38.82 -7.83 19.58
N VAL A 3 38.17 -7.29 18.54
CA VAL A 3 38.51 -5.96 18.05
C VAL A 3 38.18 -5.01 19.20
N ARG A 4 39.21 -4.36 19.75
CA ARG A 4 39.15 -3.52 20.96
C ARG A 4 37.91 -2.60 20.94
N GLY A 5 36.95 -2.89 21.82
CA GLY A 5 35.89 -1.94 22.23
C GLY A 5 34.55 -1.95 21.49
N LEU A 6 34.39 -2.60 20.32
CA LEU A 6 33.13 -2.54 19.57
C LEU A 6 32.33 -3.85 19.67
N SER A 7 31.25 -3.81 20.46
CA SER A 7 30.30 -4.92 20.57
C SER A 7 29.41 -4.98 19.33
N LEU A 8 29.46 -6.09 18.56
CA LEU A 8 28.56 -6.33 17.43
C LEU A 8 27.09 -6.34 17.86
N THR A 9 26.82 -6.81 19.09
CA THR A 9 25.49 -6.73 19.71
C THR A 9 25.04 -5.28 19.87
N ALA A 10 25.88 -4.43 20.44
CA ALA A 10 25.55 -3.02 20.66
C ALA A 10 25.34 -2.28 19.32
N ALA A 11 26.17 -2.56 18.32
CA ALA A 11 26.03 -2.02 16.98
C ALA A 11 24.71 -2.46 16.32
N ALA A 12 24.36 -3.74 16.40
CA ALA A 12 23.08 -4.24 15.87
C ALA A 12 21.88 -3.55 16.54
N GLN A 13 21.93 -3.37 17.87
CA GLN A 13 20.89 -2.63 18.60
C GLN A 13 20.82 -1.16 18.19
N ALA A 14 21.96 -0.50 17.95
CA ALA A 14 22.00 0.89 17.50
C ALA A 14 21.30 1.06 16.15
N TYR A 15 21.60 0.20 15.17
CA TYR A 15 20.90 0.20 13.88
C TYR A 15 19.39 -0.01 14.02
N ALA A 16 18.97 -0.99 14.83
CA ALA A 16 17.55 -1.23 15.07
C ALA A 16 16.84 -0.01 15.69
N LYS A 17 17.48 0.66 16.68
CA LYS A 17 16.98 1.91 17.26
C LYS A 17 16.86 3.03 16.22
N ALA A 18 17.83 3.13 15.30
CA ALA A 18 17.81 4.04 14.16
C ALA A 18 16.85 3.61 13.04
N LYS A 19 15.97 2.62 13.27
CA LYS A 19 14.99 2.08 12.31
C LYS A 19 15.63 1.47 11.05
N ILE A 20 16.86 0.98 11.16
CA ILE A 20 17.56 0.26 10.09
C ILE A 20 17.43 -1.25 10.37
N ALA A 21 16.81 -1.98 9.45
CA ALA A 21 16.57 -3.42 9.59
C ALA A 21 17.87 -4.24 9.57
N VAL A 22 18.16 -4.95 10.66
CA VAL A 22 19.36 -5.78 10.77
C VAL A 22 19.08 -7.25 11.06
N PHE A 23 20.00 -8.12 10.64
CA PHE A 23 19.97 -9.56 10.91
C PHE A 23 21.37 -10.18 11.00
N PRO A 24 21.53 -11.32 11.69
CA PRO A 24 22.84 -11.92 11.92
C PRO A 24 23.35 -12.74 10.72
N LEU A 25 24.64 -12.60 10.43
CA LEU A 25 25.38 -13.43 9.47
C LEU A 25 26.44 -14.28 10.16
N ARG A 26 26.77 -15.40 9.52
CA ARG A 26 27.92 -16.22 9.93
C ARG A 26 29.22 -15.45 9.62
N ALA A 27 30.05 -15.25 10.64
CA ALA A 27 31.29 -14.48 10.53
C ALA A 27 32.22 -14.95 9.40
N LYS A 28 32.40 -16.28 9.26
CA LYS A 28 33.30 -16.87 8.25
C LYS A 28 32.77 -16.82 6.82
N SER A 29 31.49 -17.14 6.61
CA SER A 29 30.93 -17.25 5.25
C SER A 29 30.30 -15.97 4.73
N LYS A 30 30.08 -14.96 5.59
CA LYS A 30 29.33 -13.74 5.23
C LYS A 30 27.93 -14.04 4.67
N ALA A 31 27.38 -15.19 5.03
CA ALA A 31 26.10 -15.70 4.54
C ALA A 31 25.11 -15.90 5.70
N PRO A 32 23.80 -15.85 5.41
CA PRO A 32 22.79 -16.17 6.41
C PRO A 32 22.94 -17.60 6.91
N TYR A 33 22.31 -17.89 8.06
CA TYR A 33 22.28 -19.25 8.59
C TYR A 33 21.42 -20.14 7.66
N GLY A 34 21.99 -21.21 7.12
CA GLY A 34 21.45 -21.94 5.96
C GLY A 34 20.00 -22.44 6.05
N ARG A 35 19.47 -22.71 7.25
CA ARG A 35 18.08 -23.15 7.48
C ARG A 35 17.09 -22.01 7.79
N THR A 36 17.59 -20.79 7.84
CA THR A 36 16.79 -19.62 8.24
C THR A 36 16.24 -18.87 7.05
N VAL A 37 15.26 -18.00 7.29
CA VAL A 37 14.71 -17.10 6.26
C VAL A 37 15.69 -15.98 5.85
N GLY A 38 16.89 -15.95 6.43
CA GLY A 38 17.97 -15.03 6.07
C GLY A 38 17.57 -13.57 6.20
N LEU A 39 17.78 -12.77 5.16
CA LEU A 39 17.49 -11.32 5.19
C LEU A 39 16.04 -11.01 5.56
N HIS A 40 15.10 -11.91 5.29
CA HIS A 40 13.68 -11.72 5.61
C HIS A 40 13.38 -11.74 7.11
N MET A 41 14.37 -12.07 7.97
CA MET A 41 14.23 -11.91 9.42
C MET A 41 14.65 -10.53 9.92
N ALA A 42 15.19 -9.66 9.05
CA ALA A 42 15.71 -8.37 9.46
C ALA A 42 14.67 -7.57 10.24
N SER A 43 15.08 -7.00 11.36
CA SER A 43 14.18 -6.35 12.30
C SER A 43 14.68 -4.98 12.71
N HIS A 44 13.74 -4.09 13.01
CA HIS A 44 14.00 -2.78 13.61
C HIS A 44 13.77 -2.82 15.13
N ASP A 45 13.39 -3.97 15.68
CA ASP A 45 13.14 -4.14 17.11
C ASP A 45 14.49 -4.32 17.84
N PRO A 46 14.90 -3.36 18.69
CA PRO A 46 16.17 -3.44 19.40
C PRO A 46 16.19 -4.53 20.46
N VAL A 47 15.04 -4.93 21.03
CA VAL A 47 14.94 -5.99 22.04
C VAL A 47 15.13 -7.35 21.38
N LEU A 48 14.40 -7.60 20.29
CA LEU A 48 14.58 -8.83 19.49
C LEU A 48 15.98 -8.93 18.89
N THR A 49 16.56 -7.81 18.47
CA THR A 49 17.92 -7.78 17.94
C THR A 49 18.94 -8.16 19.01
N ALA A 50 18.79 -7.64 20.24
CA ALA A 50 19.67 -7.98 21.36
C ALA A 50 19.62 -9.48 21.70
N SER A 51 18.41 -10.04 21.81
CA SER A 51 18.20 -11.45 22.18
C SER A 51 18.73 -12.42 21.13
N ARG A 52 18.70 -12.03 19.85
CA ARG A 52 19.31 -12.82 18.77
C ARG A 52 20.82 -12.93 18.93
N TRP A 53 21.51 -11.82 19.20
CA TRP A 53 22.98 -11.83 19.39
C TRP A 53 23.40 -12.40 20.75
N ALA A 54 22.53 -12.35 21.75
CA ALA A 54 22.72 -13.08 23.01
C ALA A 54 22.51 -14.60 22.86
N GLY A 55 22.01 -15.07 21.72
CA GLY A 55 21.70 -16.47 21.47
C GLY A 55 20.47 -16.99 22.23
N THR A 56 19.69 -16.10 22.86
CA THR A 56 18.48 -16.46 23.61
C THR A 56 17.24 -16.53 22.73
N ALA A 57 17.22 -15.83 21.60
CA ALA A 57 16.14 -15.92 20.61
C ALA A 57 16.52 -16.83 19.43
N GLN A 58 15.58 -17.69 19.04
CA GLN A 58 15.71 -18.52 17.85
C GLN A 58 15.54 -17.69 16.58
N LEU A 59 16.32 -18.02 15.55
CA LEU A 59 16.20 -17.44 14.22
C LEU A 59 15.06 -18.12 13.46
N PRO A 60 14.19 -17.36 12.76
CA PRO A 60 13.08 -17.95 12.01
C PRO A 60 13.60 -18.90 10.92
N LEU A 61 13.06 -20.13 10.92
CA LEU A 61 13.39 -21.15 9.93
C LEU A 61 12.60 -20.96 8.63
N LYS A 62 13.14 -21.45 7.52
CA LYS A 62 12.37 -21.58 6.27
C LYS A 62 11.21 -22.58 6.48
N PRO A 63 10.15 -22.52 5.66
CA PRO A 63 9.11 -23.55 5.63
C PRO A 63 9.70 -24.94 5.45
N ILE A 64 9.07 -25.95 6.06
CA ILE A 64 9.59 -27.32 6.08
C ILE A 64 9.75 -27.91 4.66
N GLU A 65 8.88 -27.52 3.73
CA GLU A 65 8.93 -27.92 2.33
C GLU A 65 10.21 -27.40 1.65
N ALA A 66 10.57 -26.14 1.91
CA ALA A 66 11.79 -25.54 1.38
C ALA A 66 13.05 -26.19 1.99
N LEU A 67 13.01 -26.53 3.28
CA LEU A 67 14.10 -27.23 3.96
C LEU A 67 14.31 -28.64 3.41
N ARG A 68 13.23 -29.37 3.12
CA ARG A 68 13.28 -30.69 2.47
C ARG A 68 13.82 -30.59 1.05
N GLU A 69 13.43 -29.57 0.29
CA GLU A 69 13.96 -29.33 -1.06
C GLU A 69 15.46 -29.01 -1.04
N ASP A 70 15.90 -28.13 -0.15
CA ASP A 70 17.32 -27.80 0.04
C ASP A 70 18.13 -29.04 0.40
N ALA A 71 17.62 -29.89 1.31
CA ALA A 71 18.26 -31.14 1.69
C ALA A 71 18.37 -32.11 0.50
N ARG A 72 17.31 -32.23 -0.30
CA ARG A 72 17.28 -33.07 -1.51
C ARG A 72 18.32 -32.61 -2.54
N LYS A 73 18.40 -31.31 -2.81
CA LYS A 73 19.41 -30.71 -3.70
C LYS A 73 20.83 -30.97 -3.21
N GLY A 74 21.02 -31.02 -1.89
CA GLY A 74 22.29 -31.37 -1.26
C GLY A 74 22.56 -32.86 -1.10
N GLY A 75 21.72 -33.75 -1.66
CA GLY A 75 21.89 -35.20 -1.58
C GLY A 75 21.68 -35.78 -0.18
N ARG A 76 20.92 -35.12 0.68
CA ARG A 76 20.65 -35.53 2.07
C ARG A 76 19.18 -35.86 2.28
N THR A 77 18.90 -36.82 3.17
CA THR A 77 17.55 -37.24 3.57
C THR A 77 17.36 -37.10 5.10
N PRO A 78 17.46 -35.89 5.67
CA PRO A 78 17.27 -35.67 7.09
C PRO A 78 15.79 -35.81 7.48
N THR A 79 15.55 -36.18 8.73
CA THR A 79 14.21 -36.17 9.33
C THR A 79 13.69 -34.74 9.52
N ASP A 80 12.37 -34.55 9.60
CA ASP A 80 11.80 -33.23 9.91
C ASP A 80 12.28 -32.70 11.25
N ALA A 81 12.46 -33.58 12.24
CA ALA A 81 13.02 -33.22 13.54
C ALA A 81 14.43 -32.62 13.42
N GLU A 82 15.27 -33.13 12.51
CA GLU A 82 16.59 -32.56 12.21
C GLU A 82 16.50 -31.23 11.46
N LEU A 83 15.57 -31.12 10.52
CA LEU A 83 15.35 -29.89 9.74
C LEU A 83 14.80 -28.75 10.59
N LEU A 84 13.98 -29.06 11.60
CA LEU A 84 13.33 -28.09 12.50
C LEU A 84 14.12 -27.79 13.77
N ARG A 85 15.32 -28.36 13.95
CA ARG A 85 16.16 -28.05 15.12
C ARG A 85 16.36 -26.53 15.24
N PRO A 86 16.15 -25.92 16.41
CA PRO A 86 16.37 -24.49 16.60
C PRO A 86 17.73 -24.02 16.09
N VAL A 87 17.77 -22.81 15.55
CA VAL A 87 19.01 -22.12 15.17
C VAL A 87 19.09 -20.84 15.97
N THR A 88 20.20 -20.59 16.64
CA THR A 88 20.49 -19.31 17.32
C THR A 88 21.72 -18.67 16.69
N ALA A 89 21.79 -17.34 16.73
CA ALA A 89 23.01 -16.62 16.42
C ALA A 89 23.94 -16.58 17.64
N GLY A 90 25.19 -16.16 17.44
CA GLY A 90 26.14 -15.97 18.52
C GLY A 90 26.57 -14.50 18.64
N ALA A 91 27.19 -14.14 19.76
CA ALA A 91 27.66 -12.78 20.02
C ALA A 91 28.69 -12.28 18.97
N HIS A 92 29.35 -13.21 18.27
CA HIS A 92 30.33 -12.92 17.21
C HIS A 92 29.74 -12.96 15.79
N SER A 93 28.42 -13.09 15.65
CA SER A 93 27.77 -13.01 14.34
C SER A 93 27.94 -11.61 13.75
N ASN A 94 28.31 -11.53 12.48
CA ASN A 94 28.37 -10.26 11.78
C ASN A 94 26.97 -9.64 11.64
N VAL A 95 26.91 -8.32 11.54
CA VAL A 95 25.68 -7.56 11.36
C VAL A 95 25.47 -7.31 9.87
N ALA A 96 24.30 -7.66 9.36
CA ALA A 96 23.88 -7.29 8.01
C ALA A 96 22.64 -6.41 8.04
N ILE A 97 22.56 -5.50 7.07
CA ILE A 97 21.40 -4.65 6.83
C ILE A 97 20.68 -5.16 5.59
N ALA A 98 19.38 -5.42 5.69
CA ALA A 98 18.55 -5.79 4.55
C ALA A 98 18.21 -4.53 3.73
N THR A 99 18.83 -4.39 2.56
CA THR A 99 18.68 -3.21 1.71
C THR A 99 17.31 -3.15 1.04
N GLY A 100 17.00 -1.98 0.50
CA GLY A 100 15.74 -1.68 -0.14
C GLY A 100 14.72 -1.13 0.85
N ALA A 101 13.47 -1.55 0.67
CA ALA A 101 12.37 -1.10 1.51
C ALA A 101 12.69 -1.20 3.02
N PRO A 102 13.14 -2.35 3.58
CA PRO A 102 13.31 -2.51 5.03
C PRO A 102 14.33 -1.55 5.66
N ALA A 103 15.41 -1.20 4.97
CA ALA A 103 16.42 -0.28 5.50
C ALA A 103 16.17 1.18 5.13
N GLY A 104 15.24 1.47 4.22
CA GLY A 104 15.02 2.83 3.73
C GLY A 104 16.13 3.35 2.81
N PHE A 105 17.03 2.49 2.34
CA PHE A 105 18.08 2.83 1.37
C PHE A 105 18.47 1.64 0.48
N TRP A 106 19.06 1.93 -0.68
CA TRP A 106 19.76 0.97 -1.53
C TRP A 106 21.25 1.35 -1.63
N VAL A 107 22.09 0.44 -2.10
CA VAL A 107 23.55 0.63 -2.09
C VAL A 107 24.13 0.48 -3.49
N LEU A 108 25.01 1.42 -3.84
CA LEU A 108 25.98 1.26 -4.91
C LEU A 108 27.28 0.72 -4.29
N ASP A 109 27.62 -0.52 -4.64
CA ASP A 109 28.73 -1.30 -4.11
C ASP A 109 29.91 -1.23 -5.09
N LEU A 110 30.93 -0.44 -4.72
CA LEU A 110 32.11 -0.14 -5.54
C LEU A 110 33.26 -1.04 -5.05
N ASP A 111 33.58 -2.11 -5.79
CA ASP A 111 34.65 -3.05 -5.42
C ASP A 111 35.94 -2.77 -6.22
N GLY A 112 36.94 -2.21 -5.53
CA GLY A 112 38.28 -2.06 -6.07
C GLY A 112 38.53 -0.78 -6.87
N PRO A 113 39.79 -0.54 -7.30
CA PRO A 113 40.19 0.65 -8.03
C PRO A 113 39.46 0.85 -9.36
N GLU A 114 39.11 -0.24 -10.06
CA GLU A 114 38.39 -0.18 -11.33
C GLU A 114 36.96 0.38 -11.16
N ALA A 115 36.27 0.01 -10.07
CA ALA A 115 34.97 0.57 -9.72
C ALA A 115 35.06 2.08 -9.43
N MET A 116 36.13 2.50 -8.73
CA MET A 116 36.37 3.92 -8.44
C MET A 116 36.70 4.73 -9.70
N ALA A 117 37.48 4.16 -10.62
CA ALA A 117 37.77 4.78 -11.91
C ALA A 117 36.49 4.91 -12.77
N TRP A 118 35.64 3.87 -12.78
CA TRP A 118 34.33 3.93 -13.42
C TRP A 118 33.46 5.03 -12.83
N LEU A 119 33.43 5.17 -11.49
CA LEU A 119 32.66 6.21 -10.83
C LEU A 119 33.17 7.60 -11.24
N ALA A 120 34.49 7.83 -11.19
CA ALA A 120 35.10 9.10 -11.58
C ALA A 120 34.75 9.50 -13.02
N ALA A 121 34.76 8.52 -13.94
CA ALA A 121 34.34 8.76 -15.33
C ALA A 121 32.86 9.17 -15.44
N LYS A 122 31.96 8.50 -14.70
CA LYS A 122 30.53 8.87 -14.67
C LYS A 122 30.27 10.21 -14.01
N GLU A 123 31.01 10.57 -12.96
CA GLU A 123 30.91 11.88 -12.32
C GLU A 123 31.45 13.01 -13.22
N ALA A 124 32.48 12.74 -14.03
CA ALA A 124 32.96 13.68 -15.04
C ALA A 124 31.92 13.92 -16.15
N GLU A 125 31.14 12.88 -16.50
CA GLU A 125 30.11 12.95 -17.54
C GLU A 125 28.81 13.62 -17.07
N HIS A 126 28.36 13.31 -15.84
CA HIS A 126 27.01 13.65 -15.36
C HIS A 126 26.98 14.55 -14.11
N GLY A 127 28.15 14.91 -13.58
CA GLY A 127 28.29 15.63 -12.32
C GLY A 127 28.48 14.70 -11.11
N PRO A 128 28.98 15.25 -9.99
CA PRO A 128 29.35 14.46 -8.81
C PRO A 128 28.12 13.83 -8.13
N LEU A 129 28.33 12.67 -7.51
CA LEU A 129 27.33 12.08 -6.63
C LEU A 129 27.16 12.94 -5.37
N PRO A 130 25.92 13.07 -4.86
CA PRO A 130 25.70 13.78 -3.61
C PRO A 130 26.39 13.05 -2.45
N ILE A 131 26.79 13.83 -1.45
CA ILE A 131 27.33 13.28 -0.20
C ILE A 131 26.23 12.46 0.46
N THR A 132 26.55 11.22 0.84
CA THR A 132 25.59 10.27 1.42
C THR A 132 26.32 9.29 2.36
N PRO A 133 25.63 8.58 3.28
CA PRO A 133 26.28 7.62 4.14
C PRO A 133 27.12 6.63 3.35
N THR A 134 28.36 6.45 3.78
CA THR A 134 29.39 5.72 3.02
C THR A 134 30.09 4.73 3.94
N SER A 135 29.97 3.43 3.67
CA SER A 135 30.64 2.38 4.43
C SER A 135 31.88 1.89 3.68
N LEU A 136 33.05 1.98 4.30
CA LEU A 136 34.32 1.52 3.76
C LEU A 136 34.43 -0.01 3.85
N THR A 137 34.56 -0.66 2.71
CA THR A 137 34.78 -2.10 2.59
C THR A 137 36.28 -2.40 2.49
N ALA A 138 36.66 -3.68 2.46
CA ALA A 138 38.07 -4.06 2.40
C ALA A 138 38.79 -3.60 1.12
N ARG A 139 38.05 -3.38 0.03
CA ARG A 139 38.62 -3.06 -1.30
C ARG A 139 37.99 -1.83 -1.95
N GLY A 140 36.99 -1.21 -1.32
CA GLY A 140 36.29 -0.06 -1.86
C GLY A 140 35.25 0.45 -0.89
N GLU A 141 34.04 0.76 -1.37
CA GLU A 141 33.03 1.39 -0.54
C GLU A 141 31.59 1.10 -0.97
N HIS A 142 30.69 1.15 0.00
CA HIS A 142 29.26 1.14 -0.18
C HIS A 142 28.74 2.58 -0.07
N ARG A 143 28.16 3.11 -1.14
CA ARG A 143 27.44 4.40 -1.13
C ARG A 143 25.94 4.13 -0.96
N CYS A 144 25.36 4.58 0.14
CA CYS A 144 23.96 4.32 0.49
C CYS A 144 23.05 5.46 0.02
N PHE A 145 22.07 5.21 -0.84
CA PHE A 145 21.13 6.21 -1.35
C PHE A 145 19.71 5.95 -0.87
N ALA A 146 18.94 7.01 -0.65
CA ALA A 146 17.59 6.94 -0.13
C ALA A 146 16.69 6.02 -0.97
N TRP A 147 15.85 5.25 -0.27
CA TRP A 147 14.82 4.42 -0.87
C TRP A 147 13.58 5.26 -1.13
N CYS A 148 13.49 5.84 -2.33
CA CYS A 148 12.35 6.66 -2.74
C CYS A 148 11.72 6.13 -4.04
N PRO A 149 10.89 5.06 -3.98
CA PRO A 149 9.95 4.82 -5.07
C PRO A 149 8.96 6.00 -5.11
N LYS A 150 9.02 6.84 -6.16
CA LYS A 150 8.13 8.01 -6.30
C LYS A 150 6.66 7.61 -6.51
N SER A 151 6.40 6.37 -6.92
CA SER A 151 5.07 5.80 -7.21
C SER A 151 5.07 4.28 -7.09
N SER A 152 3.90 3.68 -6.84
CA SER A 152 3.63 2.23 -6.92
C SER A 152 3.91 1.63 -8.31
N SER A 153 3.93 2.48 -9.34
CA SER A 153 4.18 2.11 -10.74
C SER A 153 5.66 2.13 -11.14
N GLU A 154 6.54 2.74 -10.34
CA GLU A 154 7.96 2.82 -10.69
C GLU A 154 8.67 1.47 -10.51
N PRO A 155 9.56 1.08 -11.44
CA PRO A 155 10.35 -0.13 -11.28
C PRO A 155 11.25 -0.03 -10.05
N ILE A 156 11.04 -0.95 -9.11
CA ILE A 156 11.81 -1.11 -7.88
C ILE A 156 13.28 -1.37 -8.23
N ILE A 157 14.21 -0.67 -7.55
CA ILE A 157 15.65 -0.93 -7.66
C ILE A 157 15.92 -2.31 -7.06
N ARG A 158 16.43 -3.22 -7.90
CA ARG A 158 16.74 -4.61 -7.51
C ARG A 158 18.24 -4.83 -7.46
N ASN A 159 18.63 -5.96 -6.90
CA ASN A 159 20.02 -6.41 -6.96
C ASN A 159 20.49 -6.55 -8.41
N ARG A 160 21.66 -6.01 -8.71
CA ARG A 160 22.36 -6.17 -9.99
C ARG A 160 23.83 -6.34 -9.69
N SER A 161 24.50 -7.17 -10.47
CA SER A 161 25.96 -7.25 -10.45
C SER A 161 26.53 -6.81 -11.79
N ARG A 162 27.77 -6.33 -11.77
CA ARG A 162 28.49 -5.88 -12.96
C ARG A 162 27.74 -4.78 -13.74
N LEU A 163 27.32 -3.73 -13.03
CA LEU A 163 26.67 -2.57 -13.63
C LEU A 163 27.56 -1.97 -14.71
N ASP A 164 27.01 -1.80 -15.91
CA ASP A 164 27.77 -1.30 -17.08
C ASP A 164 29.06 -2.09 -17.36
N LYS A 165 29.04 -3.41 -17.07
CA LYS A 165 30.18 -4.34 -17.16
C LYS A 165 31.37 -4.01 -16.23
N ALA A 166 31.33 -2.92 -15.48
CA ALA A 166 32.31 -2.56 -14.45
C ALA A 166 32.11 -3.41 -13.18
N PRO A 167 33.10 -3.52 -12.27
CA PRO A 167 32.96 -4.20 -10.98
C PRO A 167 32.15 -3.37 -9.97
N VAL A 168 30.95 -2.97 -10.39
CA VAL A 168 30.00 -2.16 -9.61
C VAL A 168 28.74 -2.97 -9.43
N ASP A 169 28.35 -3.18 -8.18
CA ASP A 169 27.15 -3.92 -7.82
C ASP A 169 26.07 -2.96 -7.28
N VAL A 170 24.81 -3.35 -7.40
CA VAL A 170 23.66 -2.66 -6.82
C VAL A 170 23.04 -3.60 -5.81
N ARG A 171 22.89 -3.16 -4.56
CA ARG A 171 22.12 -3.86 -3.52
C ARG A 171 20.82 -3.12 -3.29
N GLY A 172 19.76 -3.60 -3.91
CA GLY A 172 18.42 -3.02 -3.88
C GLY A 172 17.47 -3.84 -3.01
N GLN A 173 16.21 -3.92 -3.44
CA GLN A 173 15.22 -4.81 -2.83
C GLN A 173 15.71 -6.26 -2.79
N ASP A 174 15.52 -6.90 -1.63
CA ASP A 174 15.99 -8.26 -1.31
C ASP A 174 17.50 -8.44 -1.39
N GLY A 175 18.26 -7.35 -1.34
CA GLY A 175 19.69 -7.36 -1.11
C GLY A 175 20.03 -7.22 0.37
N TYR A 176 21.30 -7.39 0.69
CA TYR A 176 21.84 -6.98 1.98
C TYR A 176 23.30 -6.57 1.84
N ILE A 177 23.78 -5.78 2.80
CA ILE A 177 25.20 -5.45 2.97
C ILE A 177 25.66 -5.85 4.37
N LEU A 178 26.96 -6.10 4.52
CA LEU A 178 27.58 -6.13 5.85
C LEU A 178 27.63 -4.69 6.40
N ALA A 179 27.20 -4.53 7.65
CA ALA A 179 27.19 -3.24 8.32
C ALA A 179 28.42 -3.07 9.20
N PRO A 180 29.02 -1.87 9.28
CA PRO A 180 29.99 -1.54 10.32
C PRO A 180 29.46 -1.86 11.73
N PRO A 181 30.24 -2.43 12.68
CA PRO A 181 31.65 -2.80 12.59
C PRO A 181 31.87 -4.30 12.31
N SER A 182 31.12 -4.90 11.39
CA SER A 182 31.31 -6.31 11.01
C SER A 182 32.74 -6.60 10.56
N ILE A 183 33.16 -7.86 10.71
CA ILE A 183 34.54 -8.29 10.45
C ILE A 183 34.59 -9.12 9.17
N HIS A 184 35.46 -8.73 8.25
CA HIS A 184 35.75 -9.48 7.03
C HIS A 184 36.60 -10.71 7.39
N PRO A 185 36.21 -11.93 6.95
CA PRO A 185 36.91 -13.16 7.28
C PRO A 185 38.22 -13.37 6.52
N GLY A 186 38.57 -12.45 5.61
CA GLY A 186 39.70 -12.57 4.68
C GLY A 186 39.26 -13.15 3.34
N ASP A 187 40.07 -12.90 2.31
CA ASP A 187 39.96 -13.45 0.96
C ASP A 187 41.35 -13.39 0.31
N ALA A 188 42.11 -14.48 0.42
CA ALA A 188 43.50 -14.54 -0.05
C ALA A 188 43.61 -14.36 -1.56
N GLU A 189 42.65 -14.87 -2.33
CA GLU A 189 42.62 -14.72 -3.80
C GLU A 189 42.47 -13.26 -4.22
N LYS A 190 41.78 -12.46 -3.41
CA LYS A 190 41.60 -11.02 -3.64
C LYS A 190 42.57 -10.13 -2.86
N GLY A 191 43.57 -10.72 -2.19
CA GLY A 191 44.56 -10.00 -1.39
C GLY A 191 44.00 -9.35 -0.11
N VAL A 192 42.86 -9.82 0.41
CA VAL A 192 42.24 -9.27 1.61
C VAL A 192 42.64 -10.07 2.84
N ALA A 193 43.39 -9.45 3.75
CA ALA A 193 43.72 -10.08 5.02
C ALA A 193 42.46 -10.31 5.89
N PRO A 194 42.42 -11.41 6.68
CA PRO A 194 41.37 -11.60 7.68
C PRO A 194 41.42 -10.50 8.75
N GLY A 195 40.26 -10.09 9.23
CA GLY A 195 40.16 -9.12 10.33
C GLY A 195 39.91 -7.67 9.90
N TYR A 196 39.78 -7.37 8.61
CA TYR A 196 39.34 -6.03 8.18
C TYR A 196 37.96 -5.71 8.78
N VAL A 197 37.83 -4.54 9.41
CA VAL A 197 36.59 -4.09 10.04
C VAL A 197 35.91 -3.10 9.12
N TYR A 198 34.67 -3.40 8.74
CA TYR A 198 33.81 -2.46 8.03
C TYR A 198 33.61 -1.22 8.89
N ARG A 199 33.79 -0.03 8.34
CA ARG A 199 33.65 1.24 9.07
C ARG A 199 32.88 2.25 8.24
N TRP A 200 32.09 3.10 8.87
CA TRP A 200 31.58 4.29 8.18
C TRP A 200 32.78 5.21 7.89
N ALA A 201 32.77 5.86 6.73
CA ALA A 201 33.69 6.95 6.47
C ALA A 201 33.42 8.08 7.46
N GLU A 202 34.45 8.87 7.78
CA GLU A 202 34.38 9.94 8.77
C GLU A 202 33.25 10.93 8.45
N GLY A 203 32.35 11.16 9.41
CA GLY A 203 31.17 12.02 9.26
C GLY A 203 30.13 11.51 8.24
N ARG A 204 30.21 10.24 7.82
CA ARG A 204 29.29 9.64 6.83
C ARG A 204 28.60 8.39 7.37
N SER A 205 28.32 8.33 8.67
CA SER A 205 27.44 7.31 9.21
C SER A 205 25.96 7.71 9.00
N PRO A 206 25.01 6.76 9.12
CA PRO A 206 23.57 7.07 9.14
C PRO A 206 23.14 7.97 10.31
N GLU A 207 23.96 8.12 11.34
CA GLU A 207 23.70 9.03 12.47
C GLU A 207 24.16 10.46 12.16
N ASP A 208 25.21 10.61 11.34
CA ASP A 208 25.78 11.91 10.98
C ASP A 208 25.08 12.56 9.80
N LEU A 209 24.54 11.74 8.89
CA LEU A 209 24.08 12.21 7.58
C LEU A 209 22.82 11.47 7.09
N PRO A 210 21.79 12.18 6.60
CA PRO A 210 20.66 11.54 5.95
C PRO A 210 21.08 10.87 4.64
N PHE A 211 20.36 9.81 4.25
CA PHE A 211 20.55 9.19 2.95
C PHE A 211 20.14 10.17 1.84
N ALA A 212 21.06 10.46 0.92
CA ALA A 212 20.79 11.36 -0.20
C ALA A 212 19.90 10.69 -1.26
N VAL A 213 19.09 11.49 -1.94
CA VAL A 213 18.38 11.04 -3.15
C VAL A 213 19.42 10.84 -4.26
N ALA A 214 19.42 9.68 -4.89
CA ALA A 214 20.33 9.41 -6.00
C ALA A 214 19.96 10.29 -7.22
N PRO A 215 20.96 10.79 -7.96
CA PRO A 215 20.71 11.61 -9.15
C PRO A 215 20.05 10.79 -10.27
N ASP A 216 19.28 11.46 -11.13
CA ASP A 216 18.47 10.80 -12.16
C ASP A 216 19.30 9.93 -13.11
N TRP A 217 20.52 10.36 -13.47
CA TRP A 217 21.41 9.57 -14.33
C TRP A 217 21.75 8.20 -13.71
N LEU A 218 21.99 8.17 -12.39
CA LEU A 218 22.30 6.94 -11.68
C LEU A 218 21.05 6.06 -11.56
N ILE A 219 19.91 6.67 -11.27
CA ILE A 219 18.61 5.98 -11.23
C ILE A 219 18.28 5.31 -12.58
N LEU A 220 18.49 6.01 -13.69
CA LEU A 220 18.29 5.48 -15.05
C LEU A 220 19.21 4.29 -15.33
N LEU A 221 20.44 4.32 -14.80
CA LEU A 221 21.42 3.26 -14.98
C LEU A 221 21.08 1.99 -14.16
N VAL A 222 20.65 2.17 -12.91
CA VAL A 222 20.39 1.04 -11.98
C VAL A 222 18.99 0.45 -12.11
N LYS A 223 18.00 1.22 -12.59
CA LYS A 223 16.66 0.67 -12.88
C LYS A 223 16.79 -0.38 -14.00
N PRO A 224 16.15 -1.56 -13.86
CA PRO A 224 16.12 -2.52 -14.96
C PRO A 224 15.49 -1.85 -16.18
N ALA A 225 16.09 -2.05 -17.36
CA ALA A 225 15.36 -1.83 -18.60
C ALA A 225 14.01 -2.55 -18.46
N PRO A 226 12.90 -1.94 -18.90
CA PRO A 226 11.62 -2.61 -18.88
C PRO A 226 11.76 -4.03 -19.47
N PRO A 227 11.00 -5.02 -18.96
CA PRO A 227 11.08 -6.37 -19.51
C PRO A 227 10.96 -6.31 -21.04
N ALA A 228 11.78 -7.09 -21.74
CA ALA A 228 11.81 -7.10 -23.20
C ALA A 228 10.37 -7.19 -23.74
N PRO A 229 10.02 -6.38 -24.75
CA PRO A 229 8.67 -6.35 -25.30
C PRO A 229 8.24 -7.77 -25.64
N VAL A 230 7.02 -8.13 -25.23
CA VAL A 230 6.39 -9.37 -25.67
C VAL A 230 6.31 -9.27 -27.19
N LYS A 231 6.78 -10.29 -27.91
CA LYS A 231 6.81 -10.32 -29.39
C LYS A 231 5.49 -9.73 -29.93
N PRO A 232 5.54 -8.70 -30.80
CA PRO A 232 4.33 -8.12 -31.36
C PRO A 232 3.50 -9.24 -31.95
N MET A 233 2.27 -9.39 -31.48
CA MET A 233 1.32 -10.22 -32.19
C MET A 233 1.06 -9.53 -33.51
N THR A 234 1.09 -10.27 -34.61
CA THR A 234 0.67 -9.76 -35.92
C THR A 234 -0.71 -9.13 -35.75
N PRO A 235 -0.90 -7.84 -36.13
CA PRO A 235 -2.20 -7.21 -36.06
C PRO A 235 -3.18 -8.05 -36.85
N ARG A 236 -4.18 -8.62 -36.16
CA ARG A 236 -5.35 -9.17 -36.85
C ARG A 236 -6.32 -8.01 -36.96
N ALA A 237 -6.71 -7.66 -38.19
CA ALA A 237 -7.78 -6.71 -38.42
C ALA A 237 -9.00 -7.10 -37.54
N PRO A 238 -9.65 -6.14 -36.86
CA PRO A 238 -10.80 -6.45 -36.02
C PRO A 238 -11.85 -7.18 -36.84
N ALA A 239 -12.41 -8.26 -36.28
CA ALA A 239 -13.55 -8.92 -36.87
C ALA A 239 -14.73 -7.92 -36.85
N ALA A 240 -15.00 -7.30 -38.00
CA ALA A 240 -16.02 -6.28 -38.27
C ALA A 240 -15.78 -4.89 -37.62
N GLY A 241 -14.83 -4.10 -38.16
CA GLY A 241 -14.74 -2.65 -37.90
C GLY A 241 -13.32 -2.08 -37.73
N ARG A 242 -13.23 -0.77 -37.44
CA ARG A 242 -11.96 -0.06 -37.14
C ARG A 242 -11.47 -0.27 -35.70
N ALA A 243 -12.34 -0.76 -34.81
CA ALA A 243 -11.99 -1.25 -33.47
C ALA A 243 -13.00 -2.33 -33.03
N SER A 244 -12.63 -3.12 -32.03
CA SER A 244 -13.57 -4.00 -31.35
C SER A 244 -14.50 -3.19 -30.44
N ARG A 245 -15.65 -3.75 -30.04
CA ARG A 245 -16.53 -3.12 -29.03
C ARG A 245 -15.79 -2.74 -27.74
N PHE A 246 -14.79 -3.54 -27.35
CA PHE A 246 -13.94 -3.23 -26.20
C PHE A 246 -12.98 -2.08 -26.48
N GLY A 247 -12.39 -2.05 -27.69
CA GLY A 247 -11.56 -0.95 -28.17
C GLY A 247 -12.30 0.38 -28.21
N GLU A 248 -13.52 0.42 -28.76
CA GLU A 248 -14.34 1.65 -28.86
C GLU A 248 -14.64 2.25 -27.48
N ILE A 249 -15.09 1.43 -26.51
CA ILE A 249 -15.40 1.90 -25.14
C ILE A 249 -14.18 2.56 -24.48
N ILE A 250 -12.98 2.00 -24.70
CA ILE A 250 -11.76 2.57 -24.12
C ILE A 250 -11.35 3.83 -24.87
N LEU A 251 -11.46 3.83 -26.20
CA LEU A 251 -11.10 4.99 -27.02
C LEU A 251 -11.96 6.21 -26.67
N ASP A 252 -13.27 6.03 -26.49
CA ASP A 252 -14.19 7.09 -26.06
C ASP A 252 -13.79 7.69 -24.70
N ARG A 253 -13.52 6.80 -23.72
CA ARG A 253 -13.10 7.22 -22.37
C ARG A 253 -11.79 8.00 -22.42
N VAL A 254 -10.83 7.53 -23.20
CA VAL A 254 -9.51 8.14 -23.37
C VAL A 254 -9.65 9.52 -24.00
N CYS A 255 -10.41 9.64 -25.09
CA CYS A 255 -10.62 10.92 -25.76
C CYS A 255 -11.28 11.95 -24.82
N ALA A 256 -12.28 11.53 -24.04
CA ALA A 256 -12.92 12.39 -23.04
C ALA A 256 -11.94 12.83 -21.93
N ALA A 257 -11.07 11.92 -21.46
CA ALA A 257 -10.07 12.23 -20.44
C ALA A 257 -9.00 13.21 -20.95
N ILE A 258 -8.55 13.04 -22.19
CA ILE A 258 -7.60 13.96 -22.83
C ILE A 258 -8.27 15.33 -23.00
N ALA A 259 -9.46 15.39 -23.60
CA ALA A 259 -10.14 16.65 -23.88
C ALA A 259 -10.45 17.46 -22.60
N SER A 260 -10.78 16.79 -21.50
CA SER A 260 -11.12 17.42 -20.20
C SER A 260 -9.92 17.63 -19.26
N ALA A 261 -8.68 17.41 -19.72
CA ALA A 261 -7.50 17.52 -18.88
C ALA A 261 -7.28 18.94 -18.34
N ARG A 262 -7.08 19.04 -17.02
CA ARG A 262 -6.85 20.31 -16.31
C ARG A 262 -5.52 20.96 -16.72
N VAL A 263 -5.46 22.28 -16.67
CA VAL A 263 -4.22 23.05 -16.87
C VAL A 263 -3.13 22.50 -15.93
N GLY A 264 -1.95 22.22 -16.48
CA GLY A 264 -0.83 21.58 -15.75
C GLY A 264 -0.77 20.05 -15.81
N THR A 265 -1.85 19.36 -16.22
CA THR A 265 -1.85 17.88 -16.36
C THR A 265 -2.05 17.39 -17.80
N ARG A 266 -2.30 18.30 -18.74
CA ARG A 266 -2.61 18.03 -20.16
C ARG A 266 -1.57 17.13 -20.84
N ASP A 267 -0.28 17.45 -20.67
CA ASP A 267 0.84 16.66 -21.22
C ASP A 267 0.87 15.24 -20.64
N THR A 268 0.81 15.12 -19.30
CA THR A 268 0.83 13.81 -18.62
C THR A 268 -0.37 12.93 -18.97
N VAL A 269 -1.57 13.50 -19.06
CA VAL A 269 -2.79 12.77 -19.41
C VAL A 269 -2.72 12.31 -20.87
N LEU A 270 -2.36 13.19 -21.81
CA LEU A 270 -2.21 12.85 -23.22
C LEU A 270 -1.20 11.70 -23.41
N PHE A 271 -0.03 11.79 -22.78
CA PHE A 271 1.00 10.74 -22.87
C PHE A 271 0.49 9.41 -22.28
N ARG A 272 -0.04 9.42 -21.04
CA ARG A 272 -0.49 8.22 -20.34
C ARG A 272 -1.59 7.48 -21.12
N GLU A 273 -2.60 8.20 -21.59
CA GLU A 273 -3.73 7.57 -22.28
C GLU A 273 -3.33 7.06 -23.67
N SER A 274 -2.47 7.80 -24.39
CA SER A 274 -1.93 7.37 -25.69
C SER A 274 -1.10 6.08 -25.59
N VAL A 275 -0.37 5.87 -24.48
CA VAL A 275 0.29 4.59 -24.17
C VAL A 275 -0.73 3.44 -24.06
N GLY A 276 -1.89 3.70 -23.45
CA GLY A 276 -2.96 2.71 -23.33
C GLY A 276 -3.54 2.29 -24.69
N ILE A 277 -3.74 3.25 -25.59
CA ILE A 277 -4.24 2.99 -26.95
C ILE A 277 -3.19 2.27 -27.80
N GLY A 278 -1.90 2.65 -27.71
CA GLY A 278 -0.83 1.92 -28.40
C GLY A 278 -0.78 0.43 -28.02
N ALA A 279 -1.04 0.10 -26.76
CA ALA A 279 -1.14 -1.29 -26.29
C ALA A 279 -2.34 -2.05 -26.90
N LEU A 280 -3.49 -1.39 -27.07
CA LEU A 280 -4.69 -1.98 -27.68
C LEU A 280 -4.56 -2.13 -29.20
N VAL A 281 -3.88 -1.20 -29.86
CA VAL A 281 -3.52 -1.30 -31.28
C VAL A 281 -2.63 -2.51 -31.52
N ALA A 282 -1.56 -2.67 -30.74
CA ALA A 282 -0.70 -3.85 -30.82
C ALA A 282 -1.42 -5.15 -30.42
N GLY A 283 -2.48 -5.06 -29.61
CA GLY A 283 -3.39 -6.16 -29.29
C GLY A 283 -4.41 -6.48 -30.39
N GLY A 284 -4.51 -5.69 -31.45
CA GLY A 284 -5.52 -5.85 -32.50
C GLY A 284 -6.94 -5.55 -32.04
N GLU A 285 -7.12 -4.76 -30.98
CA GLU A 285 -8.42 -4.27 -30.52
C GLU A 285 -8.82 -2.94 -31.19
N ILE A 286 -7.84 -2.17 -31.70
CA ILE A 286 -8.03 -0.87 -32.36
C ILE A 286 -7.11 -0.81 -33.59
N GLU A 287 -7.58 -0.25 -34.70
CA GLU A 287 -6.73 0.06 -35.87
C GLU A 287 -5.82 1.27 -35.58
N ASP A 288 -4.53 1.18 -35.96
CA ASP A 288 -3.53 2.23 -35.64
C ASP A 288 -3.96 3.63 -36.11
N ALA A 289 -4.34 3.75 -37.39
CA ALA A 289 -4.75 5.02 -37.97
C ALA A 289 -5.98 5.62 -37.28
N TYR A 290 -6.93 4.77 -36.88
CA TYR A 290 -8.14 5.20 -36.18
C TYR A 290 -7.85 5.67 -34.76
N GLY A 291 -7.09 4.88 -33.97
CA GLY A 291 -6.70 5.26 -32.62
C GLY A 291 -5.86 6.52 -32.58
N ARG A 292 -4.92 6.67 -33.52
CA ARG A 292 -4.07 7.86 -33.67
C ARG A 292 -4.88 9.11 -33.96
N ALA A 293 -5.74 9.06 -34.99
CA ALA A 293 -6.58 10.19 -35.36
C ALA A 293 -7.51 10.63 -34.21
N ALA A 294 -8.05 9.68 -33.44
CA ALA A 294 -8.89 9.98 -32.29
C ALA A 294 -8.12 10.68 -31.16
N LEU A 295 -6.90 10.23 -30.85
CA LEU A 295 -6.02 10.86 -29.85
C LEU A 295 -5.59 12.27 -30.25
N GLU A 296 -5.19 12.44 -31.50
CA GLU A 296 -4.83 13.76 -32.05
C GLU A 296 -6.02 14.71 -32.01
N ASN A 297 -7.21 14.26 -32.45
CA ASN A 297 -8.41 15.08 -32.41
C ASN A 297 -8.81 15.47 -30.98
N ALA A 298 -8.67 14.55 -30.01
CA ALA A 298 -8.93 14.83 -28.61
C ALA A 298 -7.90 15.80 -28.00
N GLY A 299 -6.64 15.74 -28.44
CA GLY A 299 -5.56 16.59 -27.95
C GLY A 299 -5.55 18.00 -28.53
N ARG A 300 -6.17 18.21 -29.71
CA ARG A 300 -6.23 19.52 -30.39
C ARG A 300 -6.86 20.64 -29.56
N VAL A 301 -7.74 20.31 -28.61
CA VAL A 301 -8.32 21.31 -27.70
C VAL A 301 -7.28 22.00 -26.81
N HIS A 302 -6.07 21.45 -26.71
CA HIS A 302 -4.96 22.02 -25.96
C HIS A 302 -3.96 22.77 -26.85
N VAL A 303 -4.22 22.89 -28.16
CA VAL A 303 -3.41 23.60 -29.13
C VAL A 303 -4.04 24.98 -29.42
N PRO A 304 -3.27 26.09 -29.42
CA PRO A 304 -1.84 26.19 -29.14
C PRO A 304 -1.48 26.36 -27.66
N ASP A 305 -2.48 26.46 -26.77
CA ASP A 305 -2.32 26.94 -25.39
C ASP A 305 -1.31 26.14 -24.54
N ALA A 306 -1.30 24.82 -24.66
CA ALA A 306 -0.40 23.95 -23.90
C ALA A 306 0.71 23.34 -24.77
N MET A 307 0.49 23.21 -26.09
CA MET A 307 1.44 22.64 -27.03
C MET A 307 1.12 23.04 -28.47
N THR A 308 2.11 22.97 -29.36
CA THR A 308 1.91 23.10 -30.81
C THR A 308 1.34 21.80 -31.41
N GLU A 309 0.68 21.89 -32.57
CA GLU A 309 0.19 20.72 -33.32
C GLU A 309 1.32 19.69 -33.58
N ALA A 310 2.53 20.17 -33.88
CA ALA A 310 3.69 19.32 -34.11
C ALA A 310 4.17 18.62 -32.82
N GLN A 311 4.01 19.25 -31.65
CA GLN A 311 4.31 18.61 -30.35
C GLN A 311 3.25 17.56 -29.99
N LEU A 312 1.97 17.85 -30.23
CA LEU A 312 0.86 16.91 -30.07
C LEU A 312 1.10 15.61 -30.86
N ILE A 313 1.35 15.73 -32.16
CA ILE A 313 1.58 14.58 -33.06
C ILE A 313 2.79 13.76 -32.58
N ARG A 314 3.95 14.42 -32.34
CA ARG A 314 5.16 13.74 -31.84
C ARG A 314 4.95 13.05 -30.50
N GLN A 315 4.11 13.59 -29.65
CA GLN A 315 3.84 13.01 -28.33
C GLN A 315 2.93 11.78 -28.45
N VAL A 316 1.86 11.85 -29.26
CA VAL A 316 0.99 10.71 -29.58
C VAL A 316 1.81 9.60 -30.22
N ASP A 317 2.67 9.91 -31.21
CA ASP A 317 3.58 8.95 -31.86
C ASP A 317 4.45 8.21 -30.84
N ARG A 318 5.19 8.96 -30.00
CA ARG A 318 6.09 8.38 -29.00
C ARG A 318 5.32 7.54 -27.98
N ALA A 319 4.16 8.01 -27.53
CA ALA A 319 3.35 7.32 -26.53
C ALA A 319 2.73 6.04 -27.09
N MET A 320 2.19 6.06 -28.31
CA MET A 320 1.65 4.87 -28.97
C MET A 320 2.74 3.84 -29.27
N ALA A 321 3.91 4.27 -29.75
CA ALA A 321 5.06 3.40 -29.95
C ALA A 321 5.56 2.75 -28.65
N TRP A 322 5.50 3.49 -27.54
CA TRP A 322 5.78 2.95 -26.20
C TRP A 322 4.72 1.94 -25.75
N GLY A 323 3.44 2.25 -25.95
CA GLY A 323 2.32 1.36 -25.63
C GLY A 323 2.33 0.06 -26.40
N ALA A 324 2.68 0.12 -27.69
CA ALA A 324 2.73 -1.02 -28.59
C ALA A 324 3.73 -2.11 -28.15
N GLN A 325 4.68 -1.78 -27.29
CA GLN A 325 5.61 -2.74 -26.66
C GLN A 325 4.93 -3.68 -25.66
N TYR A 326 3.68 -3.38 -25.26
CA TYR A 326 2.90 -4.13 -24.29
C TYR A 326 1.49 -4.47 -24.80
N PRO A 327 1.33 -5.37 -25.79
CA PRO A 327 0.03 -5.68 -26.39
C PRO A 327 -1.05 -6.07 -25.36
N ARG A 328 -2.23 -5.46 -25.44
CA ARG A 328 -3.41 -5.78 -24.59
C ARG A 328 -4.58 -6.27 -25.43
N LYS A 329 -5.20 -7.37 -25.00
CA LYS A 329 -6.43 -7.93 -25.60
C LYS A 329 -7.54 -8.05 -24.56
N ALA A 330 -8.78 -8.04 -25.02
CA ALA A 330 -9.91 -8.45 -24.20
C ALA A 330 -9.79 -9.94 -23.82
N ASP A 331 -10.19 -10.28 -22.59
CA ASP A 331 -10.23 -11.65 -22.07
C ASP A 331 -11.11 -12.56 -22.97
N PRO A 332 -10.59 -13.70 -23.47
CA PRO A 332 -11.36 -14.65 -24.29
C PRO A 332 -12.63 -15.18 -23.62
N SER A 333 -12.67 -15.28 -22.28
CA SER A 333 -13.86 -15.72 -21.54
C SER A 333 -15.05 -14.77 -21.65
N ARG A 334 -14.82 -13.54 -22.13
CA ARG A 334 -15.85 -12.56 -22.48
C ARG A 334 -16.21 -12.58 -23.98
N ARG A 335 -15.55 -13.42 -24.78
CA ARG A 335 -15.77 -13.53 -26.24
C ARG A 335 -16.71 -14.68 -26.63
N THR A 336 -16.84 -15.73 -25.83
CA THR A 336 -17.76 -16.84 -26.08
C THR A 336 -19.11 -16.55 -25.45
N GLY A 337 -20.05 -16.07 -26.27
CA GLY A 337 -21.46 -15.99 -25.90
C GLY A 337 -22.06 -17.38 -25.80
N GLU A 338 -21.90 -18.04 -24.65
CA GLU A 338 -22.85 -19.06 -24.23
C GLU A 338 -24.07 -18.36 -23.62
N THR A 339 -25.14 -18.44 -24.40
CA THR A 339 -26.48 -17.94 -24.19
C THR A 339 -27.04 -18.49 -22.88
N ARG A 340 -27.06 -17.67 -21.81
CA ARG A 340 -28.14 -17.76 -20.82
C ARG A 340 -29.33 -17.02 -21.43
N GLU A 341 -30.11 -17.77 -22.19
CA GLU A 341 -31.25 -17.26 -22.93
C GLU A 341 -32.41 -16.91 -21.99
N ARG A 342 -32.67 -15.60 -21.92
CA ARG A 342 -33.94 -14.88 -21.71
C ARG A 342 -34.77 -15.15 -20.44
N ARG A 343 -34.70 -14.18 -19.51
CA ARG A 343 -35.87 -13.31 -19.29
C ARG A 343 -35.54 -11.94 -19.86
N ALA A 344 -36.27 -11.58 -20.91
CA ALA A 344 -36.21 -10.30 -21.58
C ALA A 344 -36.78 -9.18 -20.68
N ASP A 345 -36.38 -7.95 -20.99
CA ASP A 345 -36.85 -6.65 -20.45
C ASP A 345 -36.00 -6.00 -19.33
N LEU A 346 -34.69 -5.85 -19.56
CA LEU A 346 -33.87 -4.91 -18.81
C LEU A 346 -33.19 -3.89 -19.75
N PRO A 347 -33.39 -2.58 -19.56
CA PRO A 347 -32.80 -1.56 -20.42
C PRO A 347 -31.28 -1.46 -20.27
N VAL A 348 -30.65 -1.15 -21.40
CA VAL A 348 -29.21 -1.10 -21.68
C VAL A 348 -28.48 -0.14 -20.73
N ARG A 349 -27.65 -0.69 -19.82
CA ARG A 349 -26.76 0.07 -18.92
C ARG A 349 -25.58 0.66 -19.69
N GLY A 350 -25.76 1.87 -20.21
CA GLY A 350 -24.68 2.65 -20.85
C GLY A 350 -24.73 4.17 -20.61
N HIS A 351 -25.73 4.70 -19.90
CA HIS A 351 -25.94 6.16 -19.77
C HIS A 351 -26.08 6.68 -18.32
N HIS A 352 -25.84 5.86 -17.28
CA HIS A 352 -26.28 6.20 -15.91
C HIS A 352 -25.20 6.69 -14.93
N ALA A 353 -24.04 7.17 -15.36
CA ALA A 353 -23.09 7.76 -14.38
C ALA A 353 -23.56 9.16 -13.94
N ALA A 354 -23.93 10.03 -14.89
CA ALA A 354 -24.47 11.35 -14.59
C ALA A 354 -25.89 11.28 -14.01
N GLN A 355 -26.73 10.33 -14.46
CA GLN A 355 -28.07 10.11 -13.89
C GLN A 355 -28.03 9.62 -12.43
N ARG A 356 -27.06 8.75 -12.04
CA ARG A 356 -26.99 8.22 -10.65
C ARG A 356 -26.50 9.21 -9.60
N ALA A 357 -25.77 10.26 -10.00
CA ALA A 357 -25.45 11.38 -9.11
C ALA A 357 -26.71 12.23 -8.84
N LEU A 358 -27.65 12.28 -9.79
CA LEU A 358 -28.98 12.88 -9.60
C LEU A 358 -29.89 11.97 -8.75
N ASP A 359 -29.76 10.65 -8.83
CA ASP A 359 -30.57 9.70 -8.01
C ASP A 359 -30.28 9.84 -6.51
N ALA A 360 -29.03 9.94 -6.06
CA ALA A 360 -28.71 10.03 -4.62
C ALA A 360 -29.33 11.27 -3.96
N ALA A 361 -29.24 12.43 -4.62
CA ALA A 361 -29.86 13.67 -4.15
C ALA A 361 -31.39 13.61 -4.17
N ALA A 362 -31.99 12.97 -5.19
CA ALA A 362 -33.43 12.80 -5.31
C ALA A 362 -34.00 11.89 -4.22
N TYR A 363 -33.46 10.68 -4.05
CA TYR A 363 -33.86 9.76 -2.97
C TYR A 363 -33.63 10.39 -1.59
N TRP A 364 -32.54 11.15 -1.43
CA TRP A 364 -32.34 11.91 -0.20
C TRP A 364 -33.47 12.91 0.04
N ALA A 365 -33.84 13.71 -0.97
CA ALA A 365 -34.88 14.73 -0.87
C ALA A 365 -36.27 14.15 -0.57
N GLU A 366 -36.62 13.03 -1.21
CA GLU A 366 -37.90 12.31 -1.03
C GLU A 366 -37.99 11.56 0.30
N ALA A 367 -36.86 11.13 0.85
CA ALA A 367 -36.81 10.40 2.11
C ALA A 367 -37.23 11.27 3.31
N SER A 368 -37.92 10.66 4.27
CA SER A 368 -38.33 11.29 5.51
C SER A 368 -37.22 11.21 6.58
N SER A 369 -37.45 11.82 7.75
CA SER A 369 -36.57 11.65 8.92
C SER A 369 -36.28 10.17 9.17
N ALA A 370 -35.03 9.81 9.49
CA ALA A 370 -34.71 8.45 9.95
C ALA A 370 -35.21 8.16 11.37
N ASP A 371 -35.65 9.18 12.12
CA ASP A 371 -36.24 9.00 13.44
C ASP A 371 -37.68 8.48 13.34
N THR A 372 -37.82 7.19 13.02
CA THR A 372 -39.09 6.48 12.87
C THR A 372 -39.15 5.26 13.79
N ALA A 373 -40.36 4.80 14.10
CA ALA A 373 -40.55 3.58 14.89
C ALA A 373 -39.86 2.35 14.27
N MET A 374 -39.81 2.28 12.94
CA MET A 374 -39.18 1.18 12.22
C MET A 374 -37.65 1.20 12.34
N VAL A 375 -37.01 2.34 12.11
CA VAL A 375 -35.54 2.47 12.27
C VAL A 375 -35.15 2.23 13.73
N ARG A 376 -35.87 2.81 14.69
CA ARG A 376 -35.64 2.58 16.13
C ARG A 376 -35.81 1.11 16.51
N ARG A 377 -36.80 0.41 15.95
CA ARG A 377 -36.98 -1.03 16.16
C ARG A 377 -35.83 -1.82 15.55
N TRP A 378 -35.44 -1.54 14.31
CA TRP A 378 -34.32 -2.19 13.64
C TRP A 378 -33.01 -2.05 14.44
N MET A 379 -32.72 -0.85 14.96
CA MET A 379 -31.58 -0.61 15.84
C MET A 379 -31.65 -1.44 17.13
N ARG A 380 -32.83 -1.50 17.79
CA ARG A 380 -33.01 -2.32 18.99
C ARG A 380 -32.90 -3.82 18.73
N ASP A 381 -33.38 -4.29 17.57
CA ASP A 381 -33.23 -5.67 17.11
C ASP A 381 -31.74 -6.04 16.91
N LEU A 382 -30.91 -5.03 16.61
CA LEU A 382 -29.45 -5.11 16.56
C LEU A 382 -28.79 -4.83 17.93
N ALA A 383 -29.55 -4.68 19.01
CA ALA A 383 -29.05 -4.27 20.34
C ALA A 383 -28.26 -2.94 20.35
N LEU A 384 -28.62 -2.01 19.46
CA LEU A 384 -28.11 -0.64 19.46
C LEU A 384 -29.12 0.29 20.14
N ASP A 385 -28.63 1.19 20.97
CA ASP A 385 -29.44 2.26 21.57
C ASP A 385 -29.67 3.36 20.53
N PRO A 386 -30.92 3.57 20.02
CA PRO A 386 -31.19 4.59 19.02
C PRO A 386 -30.93 6.02 19.52
N ASP A 387 -30.93 6.24 20.84
CA ASP A 387 -30.67 7.54 21.46
C ASP A 387 -29.24 7.66 21.99
N GLY A 388 -28.42 6.61 21.82
CA GLY A 388 -27.05 6.55 22.31
C GLY A 388 -26.12 7.60 21.68
N VAL A 389 -26.44 8.06 20.47
CA VAL A 389 -25.73 9.14 19.78
C VAL A 389 -26.70 10.29 19.47
N PRO A 390 -26.81 11.30 20.36
CA PRO A 390 -27.75 12.39 20.19
C PRO A 390 -27.62 13.09 18.83
N GLY A 391 -28.73 13.25 18.12
CA GLY A 391 -28.79 13.94 16.82
C GLY A 391 -28.32 13.13 15.61
N ALA A 392 -27.77 11.92 15.79
CA ALA A 392 -27.25 11.11 14.68
C ALA A 392 -28.34 10.63 13.72
N LEU A 393 -29.52 10.25 14.23
CA LEU A 393 -30.67 9.90 13.38
C LEU A 393 -31.15 11.08 12.54
N GLY A 394 -31.03 12.31 13.04
CA GLY A 394 -31.36 13.52 12.27
C GLY A 394 -30.44 13.75 11.06
N ARG A 395 -29.27 13.09 11.02
CA ARG A 395 -28.31 13.14 9.91
C ARG A 395 -28.52 12.05 8.88
N MET A 396 -29.50 11.18 9.07
CA MET A 396 -29.87 10.10 8.16
C MET A 396 -31.33 10.25 7.77
N ARG A 397 -31.74 9.55 6.71
CA ARG A 397 -33.12 9.56 6.25
C ARG A 397 -33.65 8.17 6.05
N PHE A 398 -34.96 8.00 6.25
CA PHE A 398 -35.66 6.77 5.98
C PHE A 398 -36.37 6.88 4.64
N HIS A 399 -36.18 5.89 3.77
CA HIS A 399 -36.90 5.77 2.51
C HIS A 399 -37.65 4.44 2.46
N PRO A 400 -38.98 4.43 2.23
CA PRO A 400 -39.77 3.19 2.26
C PRO A 400 -39.48 2.26 1.08
N GLU A 401 -39.05 2.81 -0.06
CA GLU A 401 -38.82 2.06 -1.30
C GLU A 401 -37.54 2.51 -1.99
N ALA A 402 -36.38 2.21 -1.40
CA ALA A 402 -35.10 2.47 -2.07
C ALA A 402 -34.50 1.17 -2.64
N PRO A 403 -33.86 1.23 -3.81
CA PRO A 403 -33.34 0.04 -4.49
C PRO A 403 -32.09 -0.50 -3.79
N ASP A 404 -32.02 -1.82 -3.63
CA ASP A 404 -30.80 -2.52 -3.24
C ASP A 404 -29.82 -2.70 -4.42
N ARG A 405 -28.77 -3.53 -4.25
CA ARG A 405 -27.78 -3.79 -5.31
C ARG A 405 -28.37 -4.48 -6.55
N ASP A 406 -29.43 -5.25 -6.36
CA ASP A 406 -30.10 -6.00 -7.41
C ASP A 406 -31.27 -5.21 -8.01
N GLY A 407 -31.58 -4.05 -7.42
CA GLY A 407 -32.64 -3.13 -7.87
C GLY A 407 -33.99 -3.39 -7.21
N GLU A 408 -34.05 -4.23 -6.18
CA GLU A 408 -35.27 -4.52 -5.45
C GLU A 408 -35.58 -3.36 -4.49
N LEU A 409 -36.82 -2.85 -4.53
CA LEU A 409 -37.26 -1.74 -3.69
C LEU A 409 -37.61 -2.24 -2.30
N LYS A 410 -36.95 -1.66 -1.30
CA LYS A 410 -37.09 -2.06 0.11
C LYS A 410 -37.04 -0.85 1.03
N PRO A 411 -37.54 -0.98 2.27
CA PRO A 411 -37.34 0.04 3.28
C PRO A 411 -35.87 0.12 3.68
N MET A 412 -35.27 1.30 3.47
CA MET A 412 -33.86 1.53 3.68
C MET A 412 -33.61 2.73 4.59
N LEU A 413 -32.56 2.62 5.40
CA LEU A 413 -31.92 3.77 6.03
C LEU A 413 -30.86 4.30 5.07
N LEU A 414 -31.00 5.57 4.70
CA LEU A 414 -30.11 6.32 3.82
C LEU A 414 -29.18 7.17 4.68
N ALA A 415 -27.87 6.98 4.52
CA ALA A 415 -26.87 7.71 5.28
C ALA A 415 -25.89 8.45 4.35
N PRO A 416 -25.74 9.78 4.47
CA PRO A 416 -24.93 10.55 3.54
C PRO A 416 -23.44 10.32 3.77
N MET A 417 -22.71 10.11 2.67
CA MET A 417 -21.26 9.93 2.68
C MET A 417 -20.57 11.19 2.14
N THR A 418 -19.84 11.87 3.01
CA THR A 418 -19.26 13.19 2.75
C THR A 418 -17.75 13.19 2.90
N VAL A 419 -17.09 14.21 2.33
CA VAL A 419 -15.65 14.43 2.56
C VAL A 419 -15.44 15.19 3.88
N ASP A 420 -16.33 16.13 4.19
CA ASP A 420 -16.18 17.16 5.21
C ASP A 420 -17.32 17.25 6.24
N GLY A 421 -18.27 16.30 6.23
CA GLY A 421 -19.42 16.30 7.13
C GLY A 421 -20.51 17.33 6.81
N GLY A 422 -20.39 18.08 5.70
CA GLY A 422 -21.29 19.19 5.37
C GLY A 422 -21.54 19.47 3.88
N GLY A 423 -21.00 18.67 2.96
CA GLY A 423 -21.20 18.84 1.52
C GLY A 423 -22.55 18.36 0.95
N PRO A 424 -22.82 18.61 -0.34
CA PRO A 424 -24.01 18.12 -1.04
C PRO A 424 -24.09 16.59 -0.99
N VAL A 425 -25.31 16.06 -0.87
CA VAL A 425 -25.56 14.62 -0.82
C VAL A 425 -25.54 14.05 -2.24
N ASP A 426 -24.36 13.61 -2.65
CA ASP A 426 -24.09 12.98 -3.95
C ASP A 426 -23.73 11.49 -3.82
N VAL A 427 -23.55 11.01 -2.58
CA VAL A 427 -23.34 9.60 -2.25
C VAL A 427 -24.09 9.22 -0.97
N LEU A 428 -24.85 8.12 -1.03
CA LEU A 428 -25.55 7.52 0.10
C LEU A 428 -25.06 6.10 0.36
N ALA A 429 -24.83 5.77 1.63
CA ALA A 429 -24.79 4.39 2.11
C ALA A 429 -26.22 3.92 2.41
N LEU A 430 -26.52 2.69 2.01
CA LEU A 430 -27.83 2.07 2.16
C LEU A 430 -27.75 0.96 3.20
N PHE A 431 -28.70 0.95 4.14
CA PHE A 431 -28.88 -0.14 5.10
C PHE A 431 -30.29 -0.71 4.94
N ASP A 432 -30.37 -2.03 4.74
CA ASP A 432 -31.61 -2.75 4.59
C ASP A 432 -32.28 -2.96 5.95
N LEU A 433 -33.42 -2.29 6.17
CA LEU A 433 -34.14 -2.35 7.43
C LEU A 433 -34.92 -3.66 7.62
N THR A 434 -35.00 -4.50 6.59
CA THR A 434 -35.61 -5.85 6.66
C THR A 434 -34.65 -6.91 7.18
N GLN A 435 -33.34 -6.62 7.15
CA GLN A 435 -32.29 -7.54 7.58
C GLN A 435 -31.76 -7.18 8.97
N ARG A 436 -31.31 -8.19 9.72
CA ARG A 436 -30.59 -8.01 10.99
C ARG A 436 -29.08 -7.89 10.74
N GLU A 437 -28.70 -6.99 9.86
CA GLU A 437 -27.30 -6.71 9.54
C GLU A 437 -26.98 -5.23 9.70
N THR A 438 -25.79 -4.93 10.20
CA THR A 438 -25.28 -3.57 10.44
C THR A 438 -24.47 -3.05 9.26
N ARG A 439 -24.26 -3.90 8.25
CA ARG A 439 -23.39 -3.63 7.11
C ARG A 439 -24.13 -2.82 6.06
N VAL A 440 -23.38 -1.99 5.37
CA VAL A 440 -23.88 -1.27 4.19
C VAL A 440 -24.22 -2.27 3.09
N CYS A 441 -25.50 -2.40 2.76
CA CYS A 441 -26.00 -3.31 1.74
C CYS A 441 -25.72 -2.77 0.34
N GLY A 442 -25.59 -1.45 0.16
CA GLY A 442 -25.33 -0.83 -1.13
C GLY A 442 -24.92 0.64 -1.02
N PHE A 443 -24.55 1.22 -2.15
CA PHE A 443 -24.24 2.65 -2.25
C PHE A 443 -24.98 3.24 -3.44
N MET A 444 -25.53 4.45 -3.27
CA MET A 444 -26.11 5.25 -4.34
C MET A 444 -25.19 6.45 -4.61
N GLY A 445 -24.90 6.75 -5.88
CA GLY A 445 -23.97 7.83 -6.26
C GLY A 445 -22.61 7.34 -6.81
N GLN A 446 -21.72 8.28 -7.15
CA GLN A 446 -20.41 7.99 -7.74
C GLN A 446 -19.28 7.90 -6.71
N ALA A 447 -18.34 6.99 -6.93
CA ALA A 447 -17.01 6.87 -6.30
C ALA A 447 -16.90 7.23 -4.79
N LEU A 448 -16.69 6.20 -3.96
CA LEU A 448 -16.61 6.30 -2.50
C LEU A 448 -15.25 6.77 -1.93
N HIS A 449 -14.23 6.95 -2.78
CA HIS A 449 -12.87 7.15 -2.27
C HIS A 449 -12.75 8.48 -1.52
N GLY A 450 -12.22 8.43 -0.29
CA GLY A 450 -12.06 9.61 0.55
C GLY A 450 -13.36 10.18 1.12
N ARG A 451 -14.42 9.37 1.22
CA ARG A 451 -15.69 9.74 1.89
C ARG A 451 -15.94 8.92 3.14
N ALA A 452 -16.65 9.53 4.09
CA ALA A 452 -17.07 8.90 5.33
C ALA A 452 -18.54 9.16 5.64
N LEU A 453 -19.15 8.22 6.36
CA LEU A 453 -20.40 8.47 7.04
C LEU A 453 -20.10 9.12 8.40
N ALA A 454 -20.51 10.37 8.61
CA ALA A 454 -20.37 11.06 9.89
C ALA A 454 -21.65 10.92 10.73
N LEU A 455 -21.57 10.27 11.90
CA LEU A 455 -22.71 10.09 12.80
C LEU A 455 -23.03 11.34 13.62
N THR A 456 -22.04 12.18 13.90
CA THR A 456 -22.22 13.47 14.59
C THR A 456 -21.77 14.62 13.68
N ALA A 457 -22.09 15.86 14.08
CA ALA A 457 -21.47 17.03 13.47
C ALA A 457 -19.96 16.99 13.65
N LEU A 458 -19.18 17.61 12.76
CA LEU A 458 -17.74 17.84 12.94
C LEU A 458 -17.55 19.19 13.64
N ASP A 459 -18.12 19.38 14.83
CA ASP A 459 -18.08 20.66 15.52
C ASP A 459 -17.72 20.54 17.02
N GLY A 460 -17.18 21.63 17.57
CA GLY A 460 -16.81 21.71 18.97
C GLY A 460 -15.54 20.93 19.38
N PRO A 461 -15.10 21.07 20.64
CA PRO A 461 -13.91 20.41 21.16
C PRO A 461 -14.16 18.95 21.51
N GLY A 462 -13.23 18.05 21.19
CA GLY A 462 -13.30 16.62 21.54
C GLY A 462 -12.51 15.72 20.59
N PRO A 463 -12.35 14.41 20.91
CA PRO A 463 -11.70 13.47 20.02
C PRO A 463 -12.57 13.15 18.79
N ILE A 464 -11.92 12.77 17.71
CA ILE A 464 -12.55 12.27 16.50
C ILE A 464 -12.37 10.76 16.46
N VAL A 465 -13.45 10.02 16.36
CA VAL A 465 -13.44 8.56 16.35
C VAL A 465 -13.70 8.06 14.95
N VAL A 466 -12.88 7.11 14.50
CA VAL A 466 -12.98 6.49 13.18
C VAL A 466 -13.17 4.99 13.37
N GLY A 467 -14.29 4.46 12.87
CA GLY A 467 -14.65 3.04 12.96
C GLY A 467 -14.85 2.39 11.58
N LEU A 468 -14.82 1.05 11.54
CA LEU A 468 -14.92 0.25 10.30
C LEU A 468 -16.34 -0.21 9.91
N ASP A 469 -17.28 -0.16 10.86
CA ASP A 469 -18.67 -0.62 10.69
C ASP A 469 -19.61 0.32 11.44
N PHE A 470 -20.87 0.42 10.99
CA PHE A 470 -21.89 1.28 11.57
C PHE A 470 -22.16 0.92 13.04
N ALA A 471 -22.36 -0.37 13.36
CA ALA A 471 -22.63 -0.77 14.74
C ALA A 471 -21.44 -0.53 15.67
N ASP A 472 -20.22 -0.90 15.25
CA ASP A 472 -19.02 -0.63 16.04
C ASP A 472 -18.84 0.87 16.29
N ALA A 473 -18.99 1.69 15.24
CA ALA A 473 -18.93 3.13 15.36
C ALA A 473 -20.03 3.68 16.29
N TRP A 474 -21.26 3.17 16.19
CA TRP A 474 -22.39 3.57 17.02
C TRP A 474 -22.16 3.22 18.49
N VAL A 475 -21.65 2.02 18.79
CA VAL A 475 -21.36 1.56 20.15
C VAL A 475 -20.26 2.41 20.78
N VAL A 476 -19.16 2.64 20.05
CA VAL A 476 -18.06 3.48 20.53
C VAL A 476 -18.56 4.92 20.74
N ALA A 477 -19.32 5.45 19.78
CA ALA A 477 -19.96 6.77 19.89
C ALA A 477 -20.85 6.88 21.13
N SER A 478 -21.71 5.88 21.37
CA SER A 478 -22.65 5.88 22.48
C SER A 478 -21.97 5.76 23.84
N SER A 479 -20.84 5.05 23.90
CA SER A 479 -20.01 5.01 25.11
C SER A 479 -19.37 6.37 25.39
N MET A 480 -18.87 7.03 24.36
CA MET A 480 -18.12 8.29 24.51
C MET A 480 -19.03 9.52 24.64
N ALA A 481 -20.22 9.51 24.04
CA ALA A 481 -21.26 10.54 24.23
C ALA A 481 -21.68 10.63 25.70
N ARG A 482 -21.77 9.49 26.40
CA ARG A 482 -22.05 9.41 27.84
C ARG A 482 -20.92 9.97 28.72
N SER A 483 -19.66 9.92 28.26
CA SER A 483 -18.50 10.42 29.01
C SER A 483 -18.13 11.89 28.76
N GLY A 484 -18.78 12.55 27.79
CA GLY A 484 -18.57 13.98 27.48
C GLY A 484 -17.70 14.23 26.24
N ARG A 485 -18.34 14.89 25.25
CA ARG A 485 -17.86 15.48 23.98
C ARG A 485 -16.92 14.64 23.11
N VAL A 486 -17.52 13.87 22.18
CA VAL A 486 -16.88 13.44 20.93
C VAL A 486 -17.11 14.52 19.88
N ARG A 487 -16.03 14.94 19.18
CA ARG A 487 -16.12 15.90 18.09
C ARG A 487 -16.76 15.28 16.86
N ALA A 488 -16.36 14.07 16.48
CA ALA A 488 -16.93 13.40 15.33
C ALA A 488 -16.83 11.88 15.45
N VAL A 489 -17.80 11.16 14.87
CA VAL A 489 -17.68 9.72 14.66
C VAL A 489 -17.88 9.42 13.18
N ALA A 490 -16.85 8.85 12.55
CA ALA A 490 -16.82 8.50 11.15
C ALA A 490 -16.81 6.99 10.95
N CYS A 491 -17.72 6.47 10.10
CA CYS A 491 -17.72 5.08 9.65
C CYS A 491 -17.05 5.00 8.28
N LEU A 492 -16.01 4.18 8.18
CA LEU A 492 -15.18 4.00 6.99
C LEU A 492 -15.19 2.54 6.55
N ASN A 493 -15.14 2.30 5.24
CA ASN A 493 -14.71 0.98 4.76
C ASN A 493 -13.22 0.77 5.02
N LEU A 494 -12.76 -0.48 5.02
CA LEU A 494 -11.37 -0.85 5.33
C LEU A 494 -10.32 -0.14 4.46
N THR A 495 -10.65 0.18 3.20
CA THR A 495 -9.74 0.89 2.30
C THR A 495 -9.63 2.37 2.68
N ALA A 496 -10.75 3.03 2.95
CA ALA A 496 -10.80 4.42 3.41
C ALA A 496 -10.19 4.57 4.82
N PHE A 497 -10.31 3.54 5.65
CA PHE A 497 -9.71 3.48 6.99
C PHE A 497 -8.18 3.38 6.96
N SER A 498 -7.63 2.56 6.06
CA SER A 498 -6.19 2.25 6.02
C SER A 498 -5.37 3.08 5.04
N GLY A 499 -6.01 3.84 4.14
CA GLY A 499 -5.30 4.61 3.11
C GLY A 499 -4.67 3.76 2.02
N GLY A 500 -5.03 2.47 1.91
CA GLY A 500 -4.44 1.56 0.94
C GLY A 500 -3.05 1.06 1.35
N VAL A 501 -2.60 0.01 0.64
CA VAL A 501 -1.36 -0.70 0.93
C VAL A 501 -0.43 -0.61 -0.27
N MET A 502 0.83 -0.26 -0.01
CA MET A 502 1.88 -0.27 -1.01
C MET A 502 2.08 -1.71 -1.50
N MET A 503 1.90 -1.90 -2.80
CA MET A 503 2.07 -3.18 -3.47
C MET A 503 3.25 -3.12 -4.42
N ASP A 504 3.88 -4.26 -4.65
CA ASP A 504 4.82 -4.39 -5.76
C ASP A 504 4.08 -4.48 -7.12
N ARG A 505 4.84 -4.46 -8.21
CA ARG A 505 4.31 -4.57 -9.58
C ARG A 505 3.47 -5.83 -9.88
N PHE A 506 3.44 -6.81 -8.98
CA PHE A 506 2.65 -8.04 -9.10
C PHE A 506 1.43 -8.04 -8.16
N GLY A 507 1.15 -6.91 -7.51
CA GLY A 507 0.06 -6.77 -6.55
C GLY A 507 0.34 -7.44 -5.21
N ARG A 508 1.61 -7.69 -4.87
CA ARG A 508 2.01 -8.32 -3.59
C ARG A 508 2.28 -7.27 -2.53
N VAL A 509 1.84 -7.54 -1.31
CA VAL A 509 2.09 -6.76 -0.09
C VAL A 509 3.12 -7.46 0.80
N ASP A 510 3.72 -6.71 1.73
CA ASP A 510 4.52 -7.28 2.81
C ASP A 510 3.61 -7.46 4.05
N PRO A 511 3.27 -8.71 4.44
CA PRO A 511 2.37 -8.96 5.55
C PRO A 511 2.99 -8.64 6.92
N VAL A 512 4.32 -8.57 7.01
CA VAL A 512 5.05 -8.32 8.27
C VAL A 512 5.39 -6.85 8.43
N SER A 513 5.66 -6.15 7.32
CA SER A 513 5.98 -4.72 7.31
C SER A 513 4.98 -3.96 6.42
N PRO A 514 3.72 -3.75 6.89
CA PRO A 514 2.73 -2.97 6.17
C PRO A 514 3.28 -1.59 5.83
N ARG A 515 3.05 -1.14 4.59
CA ARG A 515 3.37 0.22 4.15
C ARG A 515 2.14 0.87 3.57
N ALA A 516 1.77 2.03 4.11
CA ALA A 516 0.71 2.82 3.50
C ALA A 516 1.12 3.24 2.08
N ASP A 517 0.18 3.11 1.14
CA ASP A 517 0.37 3.56 -0.24
C ASP A 517 0.46 5.11 -0.26
N PRO A 518 1.57 5.72 -0.69
CA PRO A 518 1.74 7.16 -0.66
C PRO A 518 0.79 7.90 -1.62
N GLU A 519 0.29 7.22 -2.65
CA GLU A 519 -0.63 7.80 -3.64
C GLU A 519 -2.09 7.68 -3.23
N ARG A 520 -2.39 6.86 -2.21
CA ARG A 520 -3.72 6.69 -1.67
C ARG A 520 -3.83 7.34 -0.30
N ALA A 521 -4.70 8.34 -0.22
CA ALA A 521 -5.04 8.94 1.05
C ALA A 521 -6.08 8.06 1.77
N PRO A 522 -6.01 7.94 3.11
CA PRO A 522 -7.16 7.53 3.89
C PRO A 522 -8.24 8.61 3.78
N TRP A 523 -9.45 8.36 4.29
CA TRP A 523 -10.38 9.45 4.54
C TRP A 523 -9.70 10.51 5.42
N ARG A 524 -9.85 11.78 5.03
CA ARG A 524 -9.20 12.91 5.70
C ARG A 524 -10.25 13.87 6.22
N ILE A 525 -9.92 14.48 7.33
CA ILE A 525 -10.70 15.55 7.93
C ILE A 525 -10.22 16.86 7.32
N PRO A 526 -11.12 17.71 6.81
CA PRO A 526 -10.73 19.03 6.34
C PRO A 526 -10.05 19.81 7.45
N LEU A 527 -8.98 20.52 7.09
CA LEU A 527 -8.12 21.23 8.05
C LEU A 527 -8.89 22.23 8.93
N ALA A 528 -10.01 22.77 8.43
CA ALA A 528 -10.86 23.71 9.16
C ALA A 528 -11.52 23.09 10.42
N PHE A 529 -11.56 21.76 10.53
CA PHE A 529 -12.12 21.04 11.67
C PHE A 529 -11.06 20.56 12.67
N LEU A 530 -9.79 20.91 12.45
CA LEU A 530 -8.70 20.65 13.38
C LEU A 530 -8.47 21.87 14.28
N ASP A 531 -8.09 21.62 15.52
CA ASP A 531 -7.76 22.70 16.45
C ASP A 531 -6.41 23.33 16.10
N GLN A 532 -6.20 24.60 16.47
CA GLN A 532 -4.88 25.24 16.45
C GLN A 532 -3.92 24.70 17.55
N GLY A 533 -4.02 23.41 17.84
CA GLY A 533 -3.30 22.70 18.89
C GLY A 533 -3.27 21.20 18.61
N VAL A 534 -3.61 20.39 19.61
CA VAL A 534 -3.64 18.92 19.48
C VAL A 534 -5.08 18.44 19.31
N THR A 535 -5.38 17.86 18.15
CA THR A 535 -6.64 17.13 17.94
C THR A 535 -6.41 15.63 18.15
N GLU A 536 -7.20 15.02 19.03
CA GLU A 536 -7.14 13.58 19.30
C GLU A 536 -7.96 12.80 18.27
N VAL A 537 -7.37 11.73 17.72
CA VAL A 537 -8.01 10.86 16.73
C VAL A 537 -7.95 9.42 17.22
N GLY A 538 -9.12 8.86 17.55
CA GLY A 538 -9.31 7.49 17.98
C GLY A 538 -9.62 6.56 16.80
N PHE A 539 -8.87 5.48 16.62
CA PHE A 539 -9.12 4.47 15.59
C PHE A 539 -9.75 3.23 16.22
N ALA A 540 -11.06 3.04 16.06
CA ALA A 540 -11.76 1.86 16.56
C ALA A 540 -11.52 0.66 15.65
N VAL A 541 -10.60 -0.21 16.07
CA VAL A 541 -10.20 -1.42 15.34
C VAL A 541 -10.78 -2.65 16.00
N ARG A 542 -11.70 -3.32 15.31
CA ARG A 542 -12.25 -4.62 15.72
C ARG A 542 -11.22 -5.75 15.58
N ARG A 543 -11.27 -6.76 16.45
CA ARG A 543 -10.26 -7.83 16.54
C ARG A 543 -10.72 -9.18 16.00
N ASP A 544 -11.78 -9.18 15.20
CA ASP A 544 -12.33 -10.31 14.45
C ASP A 544 -12.25 -10.08 12.93
N LEU A 545 -11.43 -9.12 12.49
CA LEU A 545 -11.24 -8.82 11.07
C LEU A 545 -10.76 -10.05 10.30
N ILE A 546 -11.32 -10.26 9.11
CA ILE A 546 -10.85 -11.27 8.17
C ILE A 546 -10.61 -10.58 6.84
N THR A 547 -9.40 -10.68 6.31
CA THR A 547 -9.06 -10.06 5.04
C THR A 547 -9.48 -10.92 3.85
N ALA A 548 -9.68 -10.26 2.70
CA ALA A 548 -9.54 -10.93 1.42
C ALA A 548 -8.12 -11.55 1.31
N PRO A 549 -7.92 -12.57 0.44
CA PRO A 549 -6.59 -13.11 0.17
C PRO A 549 -5.62 -11.99 -0.21
N LEU A 550 -4.57 -11.83 0.59
CA LEU A 550 -3.46 -10.94 0.32
C LEU A 550 -2.36 -11.73 -0.39
N LYS A 551 -1.90 -11.18 -1.51
CA LYS A 551 -0.73 -11.71 -2.22
C LYS A 551 0.52 -11.21 -1.54
N PHE A 552 1.50 -12.07 -1.32
CA PHE A 552 2.80 -11.70 -0.77
C PHE A 552 3.91 -12.47 -1.49
N ARG A 553 5.15 -12.08 -1.24
CA ARG A 553 6.30 -12.78 -1.81
C ARG A 553 6.59 -14.05 -1.01
N GLY A 554 6.59 -15.19 -1.69
CA GLY A 554 6.95 -16.46 -1.07
C GLY A 554 8.40 -16.46 -0.57
N VAL A 555 8.65 -17.20 0.53
CA VAL A 555 9.98 -17.30 1.17
C VAL A 555 11.06 -17.83 0.20
N VAL A 556 10.66 -18.61 -0.80
CA VAL A 556 11.54 -19.16 -1.85
C VAL A 556 11.37 -18.47 -3.21
N GLY A 557 10.73 -17.30 -3.24
CA GLY A 557 10.31 -16.61 -4.47
C GLY A 557 8.87 -16.93 -4.88
N GLY A 558 8.40 -16.28 -5.95
CA GLY A 558 7.01 -16.40 -6.42
C GLY A 558 5.99 -15.58 -5.65
N THR A 559 4.71 -15.82 -5.93
CA THR A 559 3.56 -15.19 -5.26
C THR A 559 2.87 -16.24 -4.42
N ALA A 560 2.72 -15.96 -3.13
CA ALA A 560 1.89 -16.76 -2.22
C ALA A 560 0.67 -15.93 -1.79
N GLU A 561 -0.37 -16.60 -1.31
CA GLU A 561 -1.58 -15.95 -0.80
C GLU A 561 -1.83 -16.34 0.65
N THR A 562 -2.21 -15.38 1.47
CA THR A 562 -2.62 -15.60 2.86
C THR A 562 -3.83 -14.74 3.20
N ARG A 563 -4.55 -15.08 4.28
CA ARG A 563 -5.59 -14.22 4.85
C ARG A 563 -5.19 -13.89 6.28
N LEU A 564 -5.05 -12.60 6.58
CA LEU A 564 -4.86 -12.16 7.95
C LEU A 564 -6.19 -12.29 8.67
N ARG A 565 -6.14 -12.71 9.93
CA ARG A 565 -7.33 -12.94 10.75
C ARG A 565 -7.16 -12.37 12.15
N GLY A 566 -8.28 -11.89 12.70
CA GLY A 566 -8.40 -11.36 14.05
C GLY A 566 -7.32 -10.33 14.35
N ASP A 567 -6.50 -10.63 15.34
CA ASP A 567 -5.44 -9.75 15.86
C ASP A 567 -4.37 -9.40 14.84
N GLU A 568 -4.01 -10.35 13.97
CA GLU A 568 -3.01 -10.12 12.92
C GLU A 568 -3.54 -9.08 11.91
N ALA A 569 -4.80 -9.23 11.50
CA ALA A 569 -5.46 -8.26 10.64
C ALA A 569 -5.62 -6.90 11.33
N ALA A 570 -6.04 -6.89 12.60
CA ALA A 570 -6.19 -5.68 13.39
C ALA A 570 -4.86 -4.90 13.48
N ALA A 571 -3.77 -5.56 13.87
CA ALA A 571 -2.45 -4.94 13.96
C ALA A 571 -1.98 -4.40 12.59
N TYR A 572 -2.19 -5.18 11.52
CA TYR A 572 -1.81 -4.81 10.18
C TYR A 572 -2.49 -3.52 9.69
N PHE A 573 -3.83 -3.43 9.80
CA PHE A 573 -4.56 -2.24 9.35
C PHE A 573 -4.38 -1.06 10.28
N THR A 574 -4.22 -1.28 11.59
CA THR A 574 -3.87 -0.20 12.54
C THR A 574 -2.57 0.47 12.11
N SER A 575 -1.54 -0.33 11.79
CA SER A 575 -0.25 0.20 11.34
C SER A 575 -0.37 1.00 10.04
N LEU A 576 -1.14 0.50 9.06
CA LEU A 576 -1.40 1.23 7.81
C LEU A 576 -2.10 2.57 8.08
N THR A 577 -3.14 2.57 8.90
CA THR A 577 -3.89 3.78 9.25
C THR A 577 -3.01 4.82 9.93
N VAL A 578 -2.23 4.41 10.95
CA VAL A 578 -1.31 5.33 11.65
C VAL A 578 -0.31 5.93 10.66
N GLN A 579 0.36 5.11 9.85
CA GLN A 579 1.30 5.60 8.84
C GLN A 579 0.66 6.57 7.84
N ALA A 580 -0.59 6.32 7.45
CA ALA A 580 -1.30 7.13 6.48
C ALA A 580 -1.69 8.50 7.06
N TRP A 581 -2.04 8.57 8.34
CA TRP A 581 -2.39 9.79 9.05
C TRP A 581 -1.16 10.61 9.49
N GLU A 582 -0.06 9.96 9.87
CA GLU A 582 1.20 10.64 10.23
C GLU A 582 1.83 11.39 9.04
N ARG A 583 1.56 10.96 7.81
CA ARG A 583 2.07 11.61 6.58
C ARG A 583 1.29 12.86 6.18
N LEU A 584 0.26 13.26 6.92
CA LEU A 584 -0.53 14.43 6.58
C LEU A 584 0.32 15.70 6.70
N ALA A 585 0.33 16.51 5.64
CA ALA A 585 0.86 17.87 5.69
C ALA A 585 -0.11 18.73 6.51
N LEU A 586 0.24 18.99 7.77
CA LEU A 586 -0.55 19.82 8.67
C LEU A 586 -0.03 21.27 8.62
N PRO A 587 -0.92 22.27 8.70
CA PRO A 587 -0.52 23.67 8.89
C PRO A 587 0.31 23.87 10.16
N GLU A 588 1.10 24.93 10.18
CA GLU A 588 1.86 25.33 11.37
C GLU A 588 0.92 25.53 12.58
N GLY A 589 1.29 24.97 13.73
CA GLY A 589 0.48 25.01 14.95
C GLY A 589 -0.60 23.92 15.07
N VAL A 590 -0.81 23.09 14.04
CA VAL A 590 -1.77 21.98 14.08
C VAL A 590 -1.05 20.65 14.25
N SER A 591 -1.49 19.83 15.21
CA SER A 591 -0.92 18.50 15.47
C SER A 591 -2.01 17.48 15.78
N LEU A 592 -1.73 16.20 15.48
CA LEU A 592 -2.65 15.10 15.72
C LEU A 592 -2.08 14.16 16.79
N ARG A 593 -2.95 13.72 17.70
CA ARG A 593 -2.66 12.62 18.63
C ARG A 593 -3.46 11.40 18.22
N LEU A 594 -2.78 10.43 17.60
CA LEU A 594 -3.39 9.19 17.12
C LEU A 594 -3.50 8.16 18.24
N ARG A 595 -4.67 7.55 18.42
CA ARG A 595 -4.94 6.52 19.43
C ARG A 595 -5.69 5.33 18.86
N PRO A 596 -5.05 4.16 18.72
CA PRO A 596 -5.77 2.93 18.42
C PRO A 596 -6.67 2.54 19.61
N LEU A 597 -7.98 2.45 19.38
CA LEU A 597 -8.94 1.87 20.30
C LEU A 597 -9.15 0.42 19.89
N THR A 598 -8.99 -0.53 20.82
CA THR A 598 -9.07 -1.96 20.51
C THR A 598 -10.18 -2.64 21.30
N ALA A 599 -10.97 -3.47 20.62
CA ALA A 599 -11.91 -4.38 21.26
C ALA A 599 -11.19 -5.53 22.01
N THR A 600 -11.94 -6.32 22.77
CA THR A 600 -11.46 -7.59 23.33
C THR A 600 -10.97 -8.52 22.22
N MET A 601 -9.99 -9.38 22.53
CA MET A 601 -9.44 -10.35 21.56
C MET A 601 -10.54 -11.14 20.84
N GLY A 602 -10.44 -11.21 19.52
CA GLY A 602 -11.31 -12.03 18.68
C GLY A 602 -12.75 -11.54 18.54
N VAL A 603 -13.09 -10.32 18.98
CA VAL A 603 -14.46 -9.79 18.87
C VAL A 603 -14.50 -8.36 18.33
N SER A 604 -15.70 -7.95 17.89
CA SER A 604 -16.02 -6.56 17.56
C SER A 604 -16.39 -5.74 18.82
N PHE A 605 -16.47 -4.42 18.69
CA PHE A 605 -16.93 -3.56 19.81
C PHE A 605 -18.40 -3.83 20.13
N HIS A 606 -19.18 -4.05 19.08
CA HIS A 606 -20.59 -4.40 19.21
C HIS A 606 -20.80 -5.71 19.98
N ASP A 607 -20.09 -6.78 19.58
CA ASP A 607 -20.18 -8.08 20.27
C ASP A 607 -19.68 -8.00 21.72
N GLN A 608 -18.64 -7.21 21.96
CA GLN A 608 -18.13 -6.97 23.31
C GLN A 608 -19.19 -6.33 24.20
N GLN A 609 -19.91 -5.32 23.70
CA GLN A 609 -20.99 -4.68 24.46
C GLN A 609 -22.15 -5.64 24.71
N GLN A 610 -22.56 -6.42 23.72
CA GLN A 610 -23.63 -7.42 23.89
C GLN A 610 -23.27 -8.46 24.96
N ARG A 611 -22.03 -8.97 24.95
CA ARG A 611 -21.55 -9.93 25.96
C ARG A 611 -21.54 -9.33 27.38
N ALA A 612 -21.16 -8.06 27.50
CA ALA A 612 -21.20 -7.34 28.76
C ALA A 612 -22.63 -7.18 29.29
N ALA A 613 -23.58 -6.82 28.41
CA ALA A 613 -25.00 -6.68 28.77
C ALA A 613 -25.65 -8.03 29.16
N ALA A 614 -25.19 -9.15 28.59
CA ALA A 614 -25.68 -10.49 28.89
C ALA A 614 -25.12 -11.12 30.19
N GLY A 615 -24.26 -10.41 30.94
CA GLY A 615 -23.72 -10.89 32.22
C GLY A 615 -22.77 -12.10 32.12
N VAL A 616 -22.23 -12.38 30.93
CA VAL A 616 -21.30 -13.50 30.72
C VAL A 616 -19.94 -13.15 31.36
N SER A 617 -19.63 -13.79 32.48
CA SER A 617 -18.42 -13.52 33.28
C SER A 617 -17.14 -13.89 32.50
N GLY A 618 -16.26 -12.90 32.38
CA GLY A 618 -15.02 -12.92 31.59
C GLY A 618 -14.70 -11.55 30.99
N ALA A 619 -15.73 -10.73 30.76
CA ALA A 619 -15.59 -9.31 30.43
C ALA A 619 -15.53 -8.50 31.74
N ALA A 620 -14.37 -8.46 32.39
CA ALA A 620 -14.13 -7.50 33.45
C ALA A 620 -14.44 -6.09 32.92
N ASP A 621 -15.22 -5.35 33.70
CA ASP A 621 -15.58 -3.94 33.57
C ASP A 621 -14.43 -3.09 33.02
N ASN A 622 -14.37 -2.97 31.70
CA ASN A 622 -13.38 -2.23 30.95
C ASN A 622 -14.11 -1.64 29.76
N GLY A 623 -14.74 -0.48 29.99
CA GLY A 623 -15.02 0.45 28.89
C GLY A 623 -13.79 0.61 28.01
N VAL A 624 -14.02 0.92 26.72
CA VAL A 624 -13.00 1.17 25.68
C VAL A 624 -11.64 1.50 26.31
N ARG A 625 -10.73 0.52 26.39
CA ARG A 625 -9.42 0.75 27.02
C ARG A 625 -8.66 1.77 26.18
N GLN A 626 -8.30 2.89 26.81
CA GLN A 626 -7.56 4.01 26.23
C GLN A 626 -6.12 3.65 25.85
#